data_AF-A0A6J8BAQ2-F1
#
_entry.id   AF-A0A6J8BAQ2-F1
#
_cell.length_a   1.000
_cell.length_b   1.000
_cell.length_c   1.000
_cell.angle_alpha   90.00
_cell.angle_beta   90.00
_cell.angle_gamma   90.00
#
_symmetry.space_group_name_H-M   'P 1'
#
loop_
_entity.id
_entity.type
_entity.pdbx_description
1 polymer ?
#
loop_
_entity_poly.entity_id
_entity_poly.type
_entity_poly.pdbx_seq_one_letter_code
_entity_poly.pdbx_strand_id
1 'polypeptide(L)'
;MHKNPPLVKPMIIVGSDGYILSVLGPYYANAHNNDASITKHLFKTNAEDIKQWIKDDDVLVVDRGFRDAQAFLESLNLKVEMPCFIKKGQKQHTTEEANSSRLITKVRWVVESANGRVKQWRFLDKVVSNHIVPYIGDFVRIVSAFINCFRTPLINDFCNEELGQTMLDRAQLSKHVQKYVEDNNLIRKKAIYSEVNGTENVLDFPKLTLQQIRDITMGVYQLKQAPRYTESHLSDDNYMLQTCRDRPNLLRVKLTSRHSSSRVYSLWLNLVEMKSPVGIAPVKLAPGWSVVVRILHLQCGTLVIAGGN
;
A
#
# COMPACT_ATOMS: atom_id res chain seq x y z
N MET A 1 -22.82 -8.10 -10.64
CA MET A 1 -22.17 -7.76 -11.92
C MET A 1 -20.85 -8.51 -12.00
N HIS A 2 -20.79 -9.61 -12.75
CA HIS A 2 -19.54 -10.36 -12.91
C HIS A 2 -18.63 -9.62 -13.88
N LYS A 3 -17.37 -9.40 -13.49
CA LYS A 3 -16.32 -9.12 -14.48
C LYS A 3 -15.94 -10.45 -15.10
N ASN A 4 -16.25 -10.64 -16.39
CA ASN A 4 -15.73 -11.78 -17.13
C ASN A 4 -14.19 -11.66 -17.16
N PRO A 5 -13.44 -12.74 -16.92
CA PRO A 5 -11.98 -12.70 -17.02
C PRO A 5 -11.56 -12.38 -18.46
N PRO A 6 -10.45 -11.66 -18.68
CA PRO A 6 -9.92 -11.44 -20.02
C PRO A 6 -9.48 -12.77 -20.63
N LEU A 7 -9.51 -12.91 -21.97
CA LEU A 7 -9.02 -14.11 -22.66
C LEU A 7 -7.48 -14.18 -22.67
N VAL A 8 -6.83 -13.01 -22.79
CA VAL A 8 -5.38 -12.84 -22.76
C VAL A 8 -5.00 -11.65 -21.88
N LYS A 9 -3.81 -11.68 -21.30
CA LYS A 9 -3.23 -10.60 -20.49
C LYS A 9 -1.81 -10.22 -20.95
N PRO A 10 -1.47 -8.93 -21.03
CA PRO A 10 -0.08 -8.48 -21.00
C PRO A 10 0.44 -8.44 -19.55
N MET A 11 1.75 -8.48 -19.37
CA MET A 11 2.42 -8.08 -18.13
C MET A 11 3.37 -6.91 -18.45
N ILE A 12 3.35 -5.85 -17.64
CA ILE A 12 4.23 -4.70 -17.86
C ILE A 12 5.34 -4.67 -16.81
N ILE A 13 6.55 -4.33 -17.25
CA ILE A 13 7.69 -4.01 -16.39
C ILE A 13 7.85 -2.49 -16.40
N VAL A 14 8.01 -1.87 -15.23
CA VAL A 14 8.02 -0.41 -15.07
C VAL A 14 9.16 -0.02 -14.14
N GLY A 15 9.92 1.00 -14.53
CA GLY A 15 11.01 1.56 -13.75
C GLY A 15 10.51 2.24 -12.46
N SER A 16 11.45 2.51 -11.55
CA SER A 16 11.19 3.25 -10.31
C SER A 16 10.90 4.73 -10.55
N ASP A 17 11.21 5.23 -11.75
CA ASP A 17 10.83 6.51 -12.35
C ASP A 17 9.38 6.53 -12.90
N GLY A 18 8.82 5.35 -13.18
CA GLY A 18 7.50 5.17 -13.79
C GLY A 18 7.48 5.10 -15.31
N TYR A 19 8.61 4.92 -15.99
CA TYR A 19 8.65 4.57 -17.41
C TYR A 19 8.32 3.09 -17.60
N ILE A 20 7.52 2.75 -18.63
CA ILE A 20 7.22 1.35 -18.97
C ILE A 20 8.41 0.81 -19.77
N LEU A 21 9.18 -0.11 -19.18
CA LEU A 21 10.43 -0.62 -19.75
C LEU A 21 10.18 -1.72 -20.80
N SER A 22 9.21 -2.60 -20.54
CA SER A 22 8.83 -3.68 -21.46
C SER A 22 7.36 -4.09 -21.26
N VAL A 23 6.77 -4.66 -22.31
CA VAL A 23 5.42 -5.24 -22.32
C VAL A 23 5.52 -6.68 -22.80
N LEU A 24 5.31 -7.61 -21.87
CA LEU A 24 5.39 -9.04 -22.08
C LEU A 24 4.05 -9.62 -22.56
N GLY A 25 4.12 -10.57 -23.50
CA GLY A 25 2.96 -11.35 -23.96
C GLY A 25 2.42 -10.91 -25.33
N PRO A 26 1.11 -11.08 -25.60
CA PRO A 26 0.05 -11.39 -24.64
C PRO A 26 0.03 -12.88 -24.28
N TYR A 27 -0.24 -13.20 -23.03
CA TYR A 27 -0.38 -14.57 -22.53
C TYR A 27 -1.86 -14.94 -22.40
N TYR A 28 -2.26 -16.17 -22.73
CA TYR A 28 -3.59 -16.67 -22.36
C TYR A 28 -3.81 -16.58 -20.84
N ALA A 29 -4.95 -16.05 -20.40
CA ALA A 29 -5.25 -15.83 -18.99
C ALA A 29 -5.71 -17.13 -18.29
N ASN A 30 -4.81 -18.11 -18.23
CA ASN A 30 -5.04 -19.44 -17.65
C ASN A 30 -4.10 -19.71 -16.46
N ALA A 31 -4.31 -20.83 -15.76
CA ALA A 31 -3.55 -21.19 -14.56
C ALA A 31 -2.05 -21.48 -14.82
N HIS A 32 -1.70 -21.92 -16.03
CA HIS A 32 -0.30 -22.17 -16.42
C HIS A 32 0.46 -20.84 -16.55
N ASN A 33 -0.16 -19.84 -17.17
CA ASN A 33 0.33 -18.46 -17.32
C ASN A 33 0.01 -17.59 -16.09
N ASN A 34 0.17 -18.15 -14.88
CA ASN A 34 0.26 -17.34 -13.68
C ASN A 34 1.53 -16.47 -13.70
N ASP A 35 1.57 -15.44 -12.86
CA ASP A 35 2.60 -14.40 -12.96
C ASP A 35 4.00 -14.94 -12.60
N ALA A 36 4.08 -15.86 -11.63
CA ALA A 36 5.33 -16.56 -11.29
C ALA A 36 5.87 -17.42 -12.46
N SER A 37 5.00 -18.10 -13.22
CA SER A 37 5.41 -18.83 -14.43
C SER A 37 5.96 -17.89 -15.51
N ILE A 38 5.28 -16.77 -15.77
CA ILE A 38 5.68 -15.78 -16.77
C ILE A 38 7.06 -15.21 -16.44
N THR A 39 7.29 -14.80 -15.20
CA THR A 39 8.60 -14.29 -14.75
C THR A 39 9.69 -15.37 -14.80
N LYS A 40 9.39 -16.61 -14.41
CA LYS A 40 10.36 -17.72 -14.57
C LYS A 40 10.73 -17.96 -16.02
N HIS A 41 9.79 -17.85 -16.96
CA HIS A 41 10.07 -17.98 -18.39
C HIS A 41 10.98 -16.86 -18.88
N LEU A 42 10.58 -15.60 -18.64
CA LEU A 42 11.29 -14.36 -18.99
C LEU A 42 12.80 -14.43 -18.70
N PHE A 43 13.17 -14.69 -17.44
CA PHE A 43 14.58 -14.80 -17.03
C PHE A 43 15.29 -16.06 -17.57
N LYS A 44 14.58 -17.19 -17.73
CA LYS A 44 15.19 -18.40 -18.28
C LYS A 44 15.56 -18.25 -19.75
N THR A 45 14.65 -17.71 -20.57
CA THR A 45 14.87 -17.54 -22.02
C THR A 45 15.62 -16.26 -22.38
N ASN A 46 15.93 -15.39 -21.42
CA ASN A 46 16.41 -14.02 -21.67
C ASN A 46 15.48 -13.26 -22.64
N ALA A 47 14.17 -13.39 -22.47
CA ALA A 47 13.23 -12.64 -23.30
C ALA A 47 13.33 -11.14 -22.98
N GLU A 48 13.13 -10.30 -24.01
CA GLU A 48 13.26 -8.83 -23.93
C GLU A 48 14.63 -8.39 -23.37
N ASP A 49 15.66 -9.23 -23.57
CA ASP A 49 17.06 -9.05 -23.16
C ASP A 49 17.27 -8.69 -21.68
N ILE A 50 16.41 -9.20 -20.81
CA ILE A 50 16.35 -8.83 -19.39
C ILE A 50 17.69 -8.97 -18.62
N LYS A 51 18.58 -9.89 -19.01
CA LYS A 51 19.91 -10.05 -18.39
C LYS A 51 20.94 -8.99 -18.80
N GLN A 52 20.61 -8.13 -19.78
CA GLN A 52 21.46 -7.01 -20.18
C GLN A 52 21.18 -5.74 -19.35
N TRP A 53 19.94 -5.59 -18.83
CA TRP A 53 19.48 -4.38 -18.15
C TRP A 53 19.02 -4.58 -16.70
N ILE A 54 18.98 -5.81 -16.20
CA ILE A 54 18.97 -6.14 -14.76
C ILE A 54 20.36 -6.64 -14.35
N LYS A 55 20.81 -6.25 -13.16
CA LYS A 55 22.14 -6.54 -12.59
C LYS A 55 22.02 -7.34 -11.29
N ASP A 56 23.15 -7.85 -10.80
CA ASP A 56 23.25 -8.33 -9.43
C ASP A 56 22.84 -7.23 -8.44
N ASP A 57 22.31 -7.63 -7.28
CA ASP A 57 21.81 -6.74 -6.22
C ASP A 57 20.60 -5.85 -6.58
N ASP A 58 20.11 -5.86 -7.83
CA ASP A 58 18.88 -5.15 -8.23
C ASP A 58 17.66 -5.63 -7.44
N VAL A 59 16.74 -4.70 -7.26
CA VAL A 59 15.63 -4.78 -6.30
C VAL A 59 14.32 -5.02 -7.04
N LEU A 60 13.55 -6.05 -6.72
CA LEU A 60 12.28 -6.41 -7.38
C LEU A 60 11.13 -6.56 -6.37
N VAL A 61 10.17 -5.63 -6.38
CA VAL A 61 8.82 -5.89 -5.87
C VAL A 61 8.16 -6.82 -6.86
N VAL A 62 7.45 -7.76 -6.29
CA VAL A 62 6.40 -8.44 -7.00
C VAL A 62 5.10 -8.39 -6.20
N ASP A 63 3.97 -8.40 -6.91
CA ASP A 63 2.69 -8.55 -6.24
C ASP A 63 2.54 -9.96 -5.66
N ARG A 64 1.58 -10.19 -4.76
CA ARG A 64 1.49 -11.46 -3.99
C ARG A 64 1.32 -12.74 -4.85
N GLY A 65 0.94 -12.61 -6.13
CA GLY A 65 0.81 -13.72 -7.08
C GLY A 65 2.14 -14.30 -7.59
N PHE A 66 3.27 -13.64 -7.32
CA PHE A 66 4.59 -14.06 -7.79
C PHE A 66 5.39 -14.86 -6.74
N ARG A 67 4.80 -15.16 -5.57
CA ARG A 67 5.46 -15.87 -4.45
C ARG A 67 6.30 -17.06 -4.92
N ASP A 68 5.74 -17.88 -5.80
CA ASP A 68 6.37 -19.13 -6.22
C ASP A 68 7.60 -18.91 -7.13
N ALA A 69 7.86 -17.66 -7.56
CA ALA A 69 9.08 -17.24 -8.25
C ALA A 69 10.14 -16.59 -7.33
N GLN A 70 9.84 -16.29 -6.07
CA GLN A 70 10.75 -15.61 -5.13
C GLN A 70 12.12 -16.27 -5.07
N ALA A 71 12.19 -17.52 -4.61
CA ALA A 71 13.46 -18.25 -4.46
C ALA A 71 14.22 -18.48 -5.79
N PHE A 72 13.55 -18.38 -6.93
CA PHE A 72 14.20 -18.42 -8.24
C PHE A 72 14.84 -17.07 -8.59
N LEU A 73 14.17 -15.95 -8.34
CA LEU A 73 14.72 -14.61 -8.53
C LEU A 73 15.87 -14.32 -7.55
N GLU A 74 15.73 -14.75 -6.28
CA GLU A 74 16.80 -14.69 -5.28
C GLU A 74 18.03 -15.50 -5.71
N SER A 75 17.85 -16.64 -6.40
CA SER A 75 18.95 -17.43 -6.99
C SER A 75 19.62 -16.79 -8.22
N LEU A 76 19.15 -15.61 -8.65
CA LEU A 76 19.76 -14.76 -9.66
C LEU A 76 20.38 -13.49 -9.05
N ASN A 77 20.71 -13.52 -7.75
CA ASN A 77 21.26 -12.41 -6.96
C ASN A 77 20.32 -11.17 -6.85
N LEU A 78 19.02 -11.34 -7.08
CA LEU A 78 18.04 -10.24 -7.04
C LEU A 78 17.37 -10.13 -5.67
N LYS A 79 17.19 -8.90 -5.16
CA LYS A 79 16.50 -8.64 -3.89
C LYS A 79 14.99 -8.60 -4.12
N VAL A 80 14.30 -9.71 -3.83
CA VAL A 80 12.84 -9.80 -3.98
C VAL A 80 12.12 -9.33 -2.73
N GLU A 81 11.19 -8.38 -2.87
CA GLU A 81 10.26 -7.99 -1.82
C GLU A 81 8.81 -8.18 -2.28
N MET A 82 7.90 -8.44 -1.33
CA MET A 82 6.47 -8.48 -1.60
C MET A 82 5.65 -8.21 -0.32
N PRO A 83 4.38 -7.80 -0.42
CA PRO A 83 3.56 -7.55 0.77
C PRO A 83 3.43 -8.82 1.61
N CYS A 84 4.00 -8.82 2.82
CA CYS A 84 4.18 -9.99 3.68
C CYS A 84 2.90 -10.82 3.83
N PHE A 85 3.02 -12.12 4.08
CA PHE A 85 1.88 -13.01 4.31
C PHE A 85 1.57 -13.18 5.81
N ILE A 86 0.30 -13.25 6.18
CA ILE A 86 -0.10 -13.67 7.53
C ILE A 86 0.25 -15.15 7.66
N LYS A 87 1.14 -15.52 8.59
CA LYS A 87 1.64 -16.89 8.72
C LYS A 87 0.55 -17.81 9.27
N LYS A 88 0.60 -19.10 8.96
CA LYS A 88 -0.37 -20.10 9.44
C LYS A 88 -0.46 -20.06 10.97
N GLY A 89 -1.67 -19.89 11.51
CA GLY A 89 -1.92 -19.73 12.95
C GLY A 89 -1.95 -18.28 13.46
N GLN A 90 -1.38 -17.32 12.73
CA GLN A 90 -1.53 -15.90 13.06
C GLN A 90 -2.87 -15.35 12.57
N LYS A 91 -3.39 -14.33 13.26
CA LYS A 91 -4.63 -13.59 12.88
C LYS A 91 -4.36 -12.20 12.28
N GLN A 92 -3.13 -11.71 12.41
CA GLN A 92 -2.66 -10.39 11.99
C GLN A 92 -1.15 -10.44 11.75
N HIS A 93 -0.61 -9.45 11.02
CA HIS A 93 0.83 -9.22 10.89
C HIS A 93 1.45 -8.70 12.20
N THR A 94 2.77 -8.89 12.38
CA THR A 94 3.53 -8.08 13.35
C THR A 94 3.59 -6.62 12.89
N THR A 95 3.99 -5.70 13.77
CA THR A 95 4.19 -4.29 13.38
C THR A 95 5.30 -4.15 12.34
N GLU A 96 6.36 -4.97 12.40
CA GLU A 96 7.43 -5.06 11.41
C GLU A 96 6.95 -5.60 10.07
N GLU A 97 6.34 -6.79 10.02
CA GLU A 97 5.79 -7.37 8.78
C GLU A 97 4.74 -6.45 8.16
N ALA A 98 3.93 -5.83 9.01
CA ALA A 98 3.01 -4.81 8.57
C ALA A 98 3.82 -3.67 7.96
N ASN A 99 4.75 -2.99 8.69
CA ASN A 99 5.62 -1.91 8.22
C ASN A 99 6.21 -2.27 6.85
N SER A 100 6.79 -3.46 6.75
CA SER A 100 7.42 -4.09 5.59
C SER A 100 6.47 -4.53 4.45
N SER A 101 5.15 -4.33 4.55
CA SER A 101 4.20 -4.65 3.46
C SER A 101 3.77 -3.43 2.62
N ARG A 102 4.19 -2.22 2.99
CA ARG A 102 3.34 -1.02 2.83
C ARG A 102 3.88 0.11 1.96
N LEU A 103 5.18 0.40 1.87
CA LEU A 103 5.76 1.31 0.84
C LEU A 103 6.24 0.48 -0.35
N ILE A 104 6.42 -0.84 -0.19
CA ILE A 104 6.08 -1.80 -1.25
C ILE A 104 4.77 -1.34 -1.89
N THR A 105 3.69 -1.15 -1.12
CA THR A 105 2.42 -0.63 -1.63
C THR A 105 2.44 0.87 -2.06
N LYS A 106 3.43 1.68 -1.65
CA LYS A 106 3.63 3.08 -2.14
C LYS A 106 4.35 3.12 -3.48
N VAL A 107 5.34 2.27 -3.73
CA VAL A 107 6.00 2.20 -5.06
C VAL A 107 5.15 1.35 -6.00
N ARG A 108 4.43 0.32 -5.52
CA ARG A 108 3.42 -0.42 -6.29
C ARG A 108 2.35 0.47 -6.90
N TRP A 109 2.09 1.65 -6.30
CA TRP A 109 1.28 2.71 -6.89
C TRP A 109 1.78 3.18 -8.27
N VAL A 110 3.10 3.15 -8.54
CA VAL A 110 3.70 3.49 -9.84
C VAL A 110 3.19 2.50 -10.90
N VAL A 111 3.29 1.19 -10.65
CA VAL A 111 2.77 0.15 -11.56
C VAL A 111 1.24 0.14 -11.63
N GLU A 112 0.53 0.39 -10.53
CA GLU A 112 -0.93 0.57 -10.56
C GLU A 112 -1.32 1.77 -11.43
N SER A 113 -0.53 2.84 -11.42
CA SER A 113 -0.76 4.05 -12.21
C SER A 113 -0.31 3.91 -13.67
N ALA A 114 0.73 3.13 -13.96
CA ALA A 114 1.12 2.76 -15.31
C ALA A 114 0.03 1.87 -15.96
N ASN A 115 -0.41 0.82 -15.27
CA ASN A 115 -1.57 0.02 -15.66
C ASN A 115 -2.83 0.89 -15.80
N GLY A 116 -3.03 1.87 -14.91
CA GLY A 116 -4.12 2.84 -14.99
C GLY A 116 -4.06 3.71 -16.25
N ARG A 117 -2.87 4.21 -16.63
CA ARG A 117 -2.65 4.96 -17.88
C ARG A 117 -2.91 4.10 -19.12
N VAL A 118 -2.49 2.84 -19.13
CA VAL A 118 -2.78 1.88 -20.23
C VAL A 118 -4.28 1.61 -20.33
N LYS A 119 -4.96 1.33 -19.20
CA LYS A 119 -6.41 1.03 -19.14
C LYS A 119 -7.31 2.24 -19.38
N GLN A 120 -6.78 3.46 -19.53
CA GLN A 120 -7.53 4.64 -20.00
C GLN A 120 -7.73 4.69 -21.53
N TRP A 121 -6.98 3.88 -22.30
CA TRP A 121 -7.14 3.85 -23.75
C TRP A 121 -8.41 3.07 -24.13
N ARG A 122 -9.37 3.75 -24.78
CA ARG A 122 -10.72 3.22 -25.09
C ARG A 122 -10.73 1.84 -25.74
N PHE A 123 -9.71 1.53 -26.55
CA PHE A 123 -9.56 0.22 -27.20
C PHE A 123 -9.27 -0.92 -26.21
N LEU A 124 -8.44 -0.66 -25.18
CA LEU A 124 -8.05 -1.64 -24.15
C LEU A 124 -9.07 -1.73 -22.99
N ASP A 125 -9.95 -0.73 -22.85
CA ASP A 125 -11.07 -0.69 -21.90
C ASP A 125 -12.33 -1.39 -22.44
N LYS A 126 -12.29 -2.03 -23.62
CA LYS A 126 -13.47 -2.61 -24.29
C LYS A 126 -13.24 -4.06 -24.69
N VAL A 127 -14.34 -4.79 -24.85
CA VAL A 127 -14.30 -6.14 -25.43
C VAL A 127 -14.01 -6.01 -26.92
N VAL A 128 -12.90 -6.60 -27.36
CA VAL A 128 -12.46 -6.62 -28.76
C VAL A 128 -12.76 -7.97 -29.41
N SER A 129 -12.79 -8.02 -30.74
CA SER A 129 -13.03 -9.26 -31.49
C SER A 129 -11.86 -10.25 -31.34
N ASN A 130 -12.15 -11.56 -31.31
CA ASN A 130 -11.13 -12.61 -31.20
C ASN A 130 -10.10 -12.59 -32.35
N HIS A 131 -10.47 -12.08 -33.54
CA HIS A 131 -9.53 -11.88 -34.66
C HIS A 131 -8.37 -10.93 -34.33
N ILE A 132 -8.52 -10.11 -33.29
CA ILE A 132 -7.54 -9.10 -32.89
C ILE A 132 -6.50 -9.68 -31.91
N VAL A 133 -6.76 -10.84 -31.30
CA VAL A 133 -5.89 -11.47 -30.27
C VAL A 133 -4.41 -11.54 -30.64
N PRO A 134 -3.99 -11.90 -31.88
CA PRO A 134 -2.58 -11.92 -32.27
C PRO A 134 -1.87 -10.56 -32.12
N TYR A 135 -2.60 -9.45 -32.27
CA TYR A 135 -2.05 -8.09 -32.31
C TYR A 135 -2.17 -7.34 -30.97
N ILE A 136 -2.79 -7.94 -29.95
CA ILE A 136 -3.03 -7.27 -28.65
C ILE A 136 -1.73 -6.87 -27.96
N GLY A 137 -0.66 -7.68 -28.05
CA GLY A 137 0.64 -7.34 -27.49
C GLY A 137 1.21 -6.06 -28.08
N ASP A 138 1.19 -5.96 -29.40
CA ASP A 138 1.77 -4.83 -30.13
C ASP A 138 0.93 -3.55 -29.95
N PHE A 139 -0.39 -3.65 -29.84
CA PHE A 139 -1.22 -2.51 -29.44
C PHE A 139 -0.90 -2.02 -28.01
N VAL A 140 -0.61 -2.91 -27.06
CA VAL A 140 -0.20 -2.50 -25.70
C VAL A 140 1.23 -1.94 -25.69
N ARG A 141 2.15 -2.46 -26.52
CA ARG A 141 3.49 -1.89 -26.75
C ARG A 141 3.41 -0.48 -27.32
N ILE A 142 2.64 -0.27 -28.39
CA ILE A 142 2.42 1.04 -29.03
C ILE A 142 1.79 2.02 -28.03
N VAL A 143 0.76 1.61 -27.28
CA VAL A 143 0.15 2.42 -26.21
C VAL A 143 1.17 2.78 -25.12
N SER A 144 2.04 1.85 -24.73
CA SER A 144 3.08 2.09 -23.72
C SER A 144 4.16 3.06 -24.22
N ALA A 145 4.56 2.94 -25.49
CA ALA A 145 5.47 3.89 -26.13
C ALA A 145 4.87 5.31 -26.21
N PHE A 146 3.59 5.45 -26.56
CA PHE A 146 2.89 6.73 -26.51
C PHE A 146 2.75 7.28 -25.08
N ILE A 147 2.59 6.42 -24.07
CA ILE A 147 2.58 6.84 -22.66
C ILE A 147 3.96 7.38 -22.26
N ASN A 148 5.04 6.66 -22.56
CA ASN A 148 6.41 7.08 -22.25
C ASN A 148 6.81 8.38 -22.98
N CYS A 149 6.37 8.55 -24.25
CA CYS A 149 6.75 9.70 -25.08
C CYS A 149 5.93 10.97 -24.76
N PHE A 150 4.61 10.85 -24.53
CA PHE A 150 3.70 12.00 -24.49
C PHE A 150 2.99 12.23 -23.15
N ARG A 151 3.20 11.39 -22.13
CA ARG A 151 2.76 11.70 -20.76
C ARG A 151 3.95 12.13 -19.93
N THR A 152 3.78 13.19 -19.14
CA THR A 152 4.65 13.52 -18.00
C THR A 152 4.93 12.25 -17.19
N PRO A 153 6.14 12.02 -16.67
CA PRO A 153 6.45 10.89 -15.79
C PRO A 153 5.41 10.66 -14.68
N LEU A 154 5.35 9.43 -14.13
CA LEU A 154 4.48 9.13 -12.99
C LEU A 154 5.01 9.74 -11.69
N ILE A 155 6.32 9.97 -11.64
CA ILE A 155 7.03 10.66 -10.59
C ILE A 155 7.57 11.96 -11.18
N ASN A 156 7.08 13.09 -10.68
CA ASN A 156 7.83 14.34 -10.78
C ASN A 156 8.84 14.35 -9.63
N ASP A 157 10.07 14.77 -9.92
CA ASP A 157 11.16 14.85 -8.94
C ASP A 157 10.91 15.87 -7.81
N PHE A 158 11.89 15.97 -6.90
CA PHE A 158 11.94 16.87 -5.74
C PHE A 158 10.97 16.58 -4.57
N CYS A 159 10.03 15.65 -4.68
CA CYS A 159 9.02 15.42 -3.60
C CYS A 159 8.91 13.97 -3.07
N ASN A 160 9.76 13.04 -3.53
CA ASN A 160 9.68 11.62 -3.13
C ASN A 160 10.84 11.12 -2.25
N GLU A 161 12.02 11.74 -2.27
CA GLU A 161 13.17 11.28 -1.48
C GLU A 161 13.02 11.62 0.02
N GLU A 162 12.81 12.89 0.37
CA GLU A 162 12.49 13.33 1.74
C GLU A 162 11.29 12.56 2.32
N LEU A 163 10.27 12.33 1.49
CA LEU A 163 9.09 11.55 1.87
C LEU A 163 9.44 10.07 2.08
N GLY A 164 10.28 9.49 1.22
CA GLY A 164 10.80 8.13 1.36
C GLY A 164 11.60 7.96 2.65
N GLN A 165 12.54 8.85 2.94
CA GLN A 165 13.32 8.84 4.18
C GLN A 165 12.41 9.02 5.41
N THR A 166 11.51 10.00 5.38
CA THR A 166 10.50 10.21 6.44
C THR A 166 9.67 8.95 6.70
N MET A 167 9.31 8.20 5.64
CA MET A 167 8.56 6.96 5.77
C MET A 167 9.43 5.81 6.32
N LEU A 168 10.71 5.72 5.95
CA LEU A 168 11.68 4.76 6.49
C LEU A 168 11.95 5.01 7.97
N ASP A 169 12.23 6.26 8.36
CA ASP A 169 12.44 6.65 9.75
C ASP A 169 11.22 6.29 10.62
N ARG A 170 10.02 6.63 10.13
CA ARG A 170 8.75 6.26 10.78
C ARG A 170 8.51 4.75 10.85
N ALA A 171 9.07 3.95 9.93
CA ALA A 171 9.03 2.50 9.99
C ALA A 171 9.94 1.93 11.10
N GLN A 172 11.01 2.63 11.47
CA GLN A 172 11.92 2.24 12.56
C GLN A 172 11.48 2.77 13.94
N LEU A 173 10.53 3.71 14.02
CA LEU A 173 10.06 4.29 15.29
C LEU A 173 9.48 3.25 16.26
N SER A 174 10.28 2.90 17.27
CA SER A 174 9.98 2.18 18.52
C SER A 174 8.48 2.04 18.87
N LYS A 175 8.04 0.81 19.13
CA LYS A 175 6.62 0.40 19.26
C LYS A 175 5.90 0.87 20.55
N HIS A 176 6.21 2.04 21.10
CA HIS A 176 5.79 2.45 22.45
C HIS A 176 4.29 2.23 22.76
N VAL A 177 3.37 2.52 21.83
CA VAL A 177 1.93 2.33 22.04
C VAL A 177 1.54 0.84 22.09
N GLN A 178 2.06 0.01 21.18
CA GLN A 178 1.80 -1.43 21.19
C GLN A 178 2.35 -2.06 22.48
N LYS A 179 3.63 -1.78 22.80
CA LYS A 179 4.26 -2.29 24.01
C LYS A 179 3.49 -1.87 25.27
N TYR A 180 3.06 -0.62 25.37
CA TYR A 180 2.26 -0.14 26.50
C TYR A 180 0.90 -0.87 26.62
N VAL A 181 0.22 -1.15 25.50
CA VAL A 181 -1.05 -1.92 25.45
C VAL A 181 -0.85 -3.37 25.88
N GLU A 182 0.27 -3.98 25.48
CA GLU A 182 0.64 -5.36 25.80
C GLU A 182 1.08 -5.51 27.26
N ASP A 183 2.10 -4.76 27.69
CA ASP A 183 2.63 -4.75 29.07
C ASP A 183 1.50 -4.55 30.11
N ASN A 184 0.63 -3.56 29.89
CA ASN A 184 -0.45 -3.22 30.82
C ASN A 184 -1.74 -4.05 30.61
N ASN A 185 -1.74 -5.01 29.67
CA ASN A 185 -2.87 -5.89 29.34
C ASN A 185 -4.18 -5.15 28.98
N LEU A 186 -4.07 -3.98 28.36
CA LEU A 186 -5.20 -3.05 28.10
C LEU A 186 -6.27 -3.64 27.17
N ILE A 187 -5.91 -4.64 26.35
CA ILE A 187 -6.85 -5.39 25.50
C ILE A 187 -7.96 -6.02 26.35
N ARG A 188 -7.61 -6.58 27.52
CA ARG A 188 -8.50 -7.34 28.42
C ARG A 188 -9.23 -6.44 29.42
N LYS A 189 -8.59 -5.36 29.89
CA LYS A 189 -9.17 -4.41 30.85
C LYS A 189 -10.31 -3.61 30.19
N LYS A 190 -11.57 -4.03 30.39
CA LYS A 190 -12.75 -3.27 29.92
C LYS A 190 -13.05 -2.05 30.80
N ALA A 191 -12.94 -2.19 32.12
CA ALA A 191 -13.41 -1.20 33.10
C ALA A 191 -12.62 0.13 33.16
N ILE A 192 -11.42 0.18 32.56
CA ILE A 192 -10.60 1.41 32.46
C ILE A 192 -11.03 2.33 31.32
N TYR A 193 -11.92 1.86 30.43
CA TYR A 193 -12.43 2.63 29.32
C TYR A 193 -13.72 3.37 29.69
N SER A 194 -13.84 4.60 29.20
CA SER A 194 -15.11 5.34 29.10
C SER A 194 -15.42 5.53 27.63
N GLU A 195 -16.69 5.46 27.25
CA GLU A 195 -17.12 5.71 25.87
C GLU A 195 -17.27 7.22 25.63
N VAL A 196 -17.01 7.67 24.41
CA VAL A 196 -17.12 9.07 24.00
C VAL A 196 -18.38 9.24 23.18
N ASN A 197 -19.46 9.70 23.82
CA ASN A 197 -20.78 9.84 23.22
C ASN A 197 -21.17 11.32 23.09
N GLY A 198 -21.44 11.78 21.86
CA GLY A 198 -21.91 13.14 21.58
C GLY A 198 -20.81 14.21 21.52
N THR A 199 -21.17 15.45 21.86
CA THR A 199 -20.30 16.63 21.80
C THR A 199 -19.51 16.88 23.09
N GLU A 200 -19.43 15.90 23.99
CA GLU A 200 -18.40 15.89 25.03
C GLU A 200 -17.04 15.80 24.34
N ASN A 201 -16.34 16.93 24.26
CA ASN A 201 -15.05 16.98 23.60
C ASN A 201 -14.12 15.95 24.26
N VAL A 202 -13.47 15.11 23.45
CA VAL A 202 -12.09 14.72 23.75
C VAL A 202 -11.32 16.04 23.74
N LEU A 203 -11.21 16.65 24.92
CA LEU A 203 -10.64 17.97 25.08
C LEU A 203 -9.28 18.00 24.39
N ASP A 204 -9.14 18.97 23.49
CA ASP A 204 -7.97 19.21 22.65
C ASP A 204 -7.61 18.15 21.60
N PHE A 205 -8.56 17.31 21.12
CA PHE A 205 -8.31 16.57 19.88
C PHE A 205 -8.16 17.55 18.69
N PRO A 206 -7.00 17.60 18.01
CA PRO A 206 -6.71 18.69 17.09
C PRO A 206 -7.39 18.52 15.72
N LYS A 207 -7.87 19.65 15.19
CA LYS A 207 -8.50 19.73 13.87
C LYS A 207 -7.44 19.70 12.77
N LEU A 208 -7.19 18.51 12.23
CA LEU A 208 -6.20 18.29 11.17
C LEU A 208 -6.69 18.84 9.82
N THR A 209 -5.86 19.61 9.11
CA THR A 209 -6.10 19.97 7.70
C THR A 209 -5.88 18.76 6.79
N LEU A 210 -6.48 18.76 5.59
CA LEU A 210 -6.32 17.66 4.64
C LEU A 210 -4.84 17.39 4.27
N GLN A 211 -4.00 18.43 4.25
CA GLN A 211 -2.56 18.27 4.03
C GLN A 211 -1.89 17.62 5.25
N GLN A 212 -2.17 18.05 6.48
CA GLN A 212 -1.63 17.41 7.68
C GLN A 212 -2.02 15.91 7.76
N ILE A 213 -3.26 15.56 7.39
CA ILE A 213 -3.69 14.15 7.30
C ILE A 213 -2.92 13.42 6.18
N ARG A 214 -2.63 14.06 5.05
CA ARG A 214 -1.78 13.51 3.97
C ARG A 214 -0.34 13.29 4.40
N ASP A 215 0.22 14.19 5.22
CA ASP A 215 1.57 14.08 5.77
C ASP A 215 1.66 12.96 6.82
N ILE A 216 0.54 12.64 7.46
CA ILE A 216 0.36 11.50 8.38
C ILE A 216 0.21 10.17 7.61
N THR A 217 -0.72 10.09 6.65
CA THR A 217 -0.98 8.85 5.89
C THR A 217 0.07 8.54 4.83
N MET A 218 0.84 9.56 4.44
CA MET A 218 1.92 9.57 3.44
C MET A 218 1.45 9.10 2.04
N GLY A 219 0.13 9.08 1.81
CA GLY A 219 -0.51 8.60 0.59
C GLY A 219 -1.98 9.02 0.43
N VAL A 220 -2.35 9.42 -0.79
CA VAL A 220 -3.67 10.01 -1.12
C VAL A 220 -4.80 9.00 -1.29
N TYR A 221 -4.50 7.73 -1.54
CA TYR A 221 -5.52 6.69 -1.80
C TYR A 221 -6.40 6.39 -0.58
N GLN A 222 -5.82 6.47 0.63
CA GLN A 222 -6.53 6.32 1.90
C GLN A 222 -7.51 7.49 2.10
N LEU A 223 -7.05 8.73 1.84
CA LEU A 223 -7.85 9.95 1.96
C LEU A 223 -9.08 9.91 1.03
N LYS A 224 -8.92 9.38 -0.20
CA LYS A 224 -10.03 9.21 -1.15
C LYS A 224 -11.08 8.18 -0.72
N GLN A 225 -10.73 7.21 0.13
CA GLN A 225 -11.68 6.27 0.73
C GLN A 225 -12.24 6.75 2.07
N ALA A 226 -11.53 7.64 2.78
CA ALA A 226 -11.85 8.00 4.16
C ALA A 226 -13.29 8.50 4.36
N PRO A 227 -13.90 9.39 3.54
CA PRO A 227 -15.28 9.84 3.76
C PRO A 227 -16.29 8.68 3.81
N ARG A 228 -16.32 7.84 2.76
CA ARG A 228 -17.19 6.66 2.69
C ARG A 228 -16.88 5.60 3.74
N TYR A 229 -15.61 5.50 4.15
CA TYR A 229 -15.22 4.61 5.24
C TYR A 229 -15.77 5.11 6.57
N THR A 230 -15.65 6.41 6.86
CA THR A 230 -16.22 7.05 8.06
C THR A 230 -17.74 6.97 8.06
N GLU A 231 -18.42 7.34 6.97
CA GLU A 231 -19.87 7.21 6.79
C GLU A 231 -20.34 5.79 7.17
N SER A 232 -19.72 4.76 6.58
CA SER A 232 -20.07 3.35 6.80
C SER A 232 -19.78 2.83 8.22
N HIS A 233 -19.02 3.55 9.05
CA HIS A 233 -18.78 3.17 10.45
C HIS A 233 -19.60 4.02 11.42
N LEU A 234 -19.88 5.28 11.09
CA LEU A 234 -20.85 6.09 11.85
C LEU A 234 -22.30 5.59 11.68
N SER A 235 -22.55 4.75 10.68
CA SER A 235 -23.80 4.00 10.49
C SER A 235 -23.74 2.54 10.95
N ASP A 236 -22.71 2.13 11.71
CA ASP A 236 -22.54 0.76 12.23
C ASP A 236 -22.50 0.81 13.76
N ASP A 237 -23.49 0.18 14.41
CA ASP A 237 -23.63 0.12 15.89
C ASP A 237 -22.39 -0.48 16.60
N ASN A 238 -21.48 -1.14 15.85
CA ASN A 238 -20.23 -1.69 16.37
C ASN A 238 -19.07 -0.67 16.45
N TYR A 239 -19.23 0.53 15.89
CA TYR A 239 -18.25 1.61 16.03
C TYR A 239 -18.31 2.21 17.44
N MET A 240 -17.20 2.15 18.17
CA MET A 240 -17.09 2.71 19.52
C MET A 240 -15.77 3.48 19.68
N LEU A 241 -15.85 4.78 19.97
CA LEU A 241 -14.71 5.59 20.42
C LEU A 241 -14.67 5.59 21.94
N GLN A 242 -13.49 5.34 22.53
CA GLN A 242 -13.32 5.24 23.98
C GLN A 242 -12.03 5.94 24.45
N THR A 243 -12.08 6.64 25.58
CA THR A 243 -10.93 7.18 26.31
C THR A 243 -10.47 6.21 27.40
N CYS A 244 -9.17 6.18 27.69
CA CYS A 244 -8.61 5.45 28.83
C CYS A 244 -8.57 6.38 30.06
N ARG A 245 -9.27 6.03 31.15
CA ARG A 245 -9.32 6.88 32.37
C ARG A 245 -7.93 7.09 32.97
N ASP A 246 -7.16 6.01 33.07
CA ASP A 246 -5.78 5.99 33.58
C ASP A 246 -4.79 6.82 32.72
N ARG A 247 -5.19 7.21 31.50
CA ARG A 247 -4.36 7.92 30.52
C ARG A 247 -5.24 8.60 29.46
N PRO A 248 -5.81 9.79 29.71
CA PRO A 248 -6.79 10.44 28.82
C PRO A 248 -6.34 10.55 27.35
N ASN A 249 -5.05 10.81 27.13
CA ASN A 249 -4.44 10.91 25.80
C ASN A 249 -4.40 9.58 25.01
N LEU A 250 -4.74 8.44 25.63
CA LEU A 250 -4.84 7.14 24.97
C LEU A 250 -6.29 6.85 24.57
N LEU A 251 -6.59 7.07 23.30
CA LEU A 251 -7.85 6.68 22.68
C LEU A 251 -7.81 5.22 22.24
N ARG A 252 -8.97 4.56 22.31
CA ARG A 252 -9.25 3.26 21.73
C ARG A 252 -10.45 3.39 20.78
N VAL A 253 -10.35 2.83 19.58
CA VAL A 253 -11.47 2.72 18.64
C VAL A 253 -11.77 1.24 18.43
N LYS A 254 -13.05 0.85 18.48
CA LYS A 254 -13.51 -0.43 17.94
C LYS A 254 -14.23 -0.19 16.61
N LEU A 255 -14.05 -1.10 15.66
CA LEU A 255 -14.68 -1.05 14.34
C LEU A 255 -14.80 -2.43 13.71
N THR A 256 -15.82 -2.63 12.89
CA THR A 256 -16.03 -3.86 12.12
C THR A 256 -15.07 -3.97 10.94
N SER A 257 -14.77 -5.19 10.50
CA SER A 257 -14.00 -5.43 9.28
C SER A 257 -14.88 -5.23 8.05
N ARG A 258 -14.48 -4.33 7.15
CA ARG A 258 -15.09 -4.13 5.81
C ARG A 258 -15.16 -5.38 4.92
N HIS A 259 -14.55 -6.49 5.36
CA HIS A 259 -14.52 -7.78 4.66
C HIS A 259 -15.21 -8.91 5.43
N SER A 260 -15.67 -8.68 6.67
CA SER A 260 -16.23 -9.70 7.55
C SER A 260 -16.95 -9.08 8.76
N SER A 261 -18.29 -9.09 8.76
CA SER A 261 -19.11 -8.55 9.85
C SER A 261 -18.84 -9.22 11.21
N SER A 262 -18.36 -10.47 11.21
CA SER A 262 -17.98 -11.20 12.44
C SER A 262 -16.58 -10.88 12.99
N ARG A 263 -15.86 -9.91 12.41
CA ARG A 263 -14.52 -9.49 12.87
C ARG A 263 -14.53 -8.02 13.30
N VAL A 264 -14.43 -7.78 14.59
CA VAL A 264 -14.23 -6.45 15.17
C VAL A 264 -12.75 -6.26 15.54
N TYR A 265 -12.15 -5.16 15.09
CA TYR A 265 -10.81 -4.75 15.47
C TYR A 265 -10.84 -3.80 16.68
N SER A 266 -9.73 -3.71 17.40
CA SER A 266 -9.45 -2.59 18.31
C SER A 266 -8.17 -1.89 17.84
N LEU A 267 -8.26 -0.57 17.65
CA LEU A 267 -7.13 0.31 17.42
C LEU A 267 -6.86 1.13 18.67
N TRP A 268 -5.61 1.52 18.88
CA TRP A 268 -5.20 2.43 19.94
C TRP A 268 -4.38 3.58 19.35
N LEU A 269 -4.72 4.81 19.74
CA LEU A 269 -4.03 6.03 19.31
C LEU A 269 -3.66 6.81 20.57
N ASN A 270 -2.36 7.04 20.77
CA ASN A 270 -1.86 7.84 21.89
C ASN A 270 -1.47 9.24 21.39
N LEU A 271 -2.22 10.26 21.76
CA LEU A 271 -1.85 11.66 21.56
C LEU A 271 -0.58 11.99 22.36
N VAL A 272 0.35 12.71 21.75
CA VAL A 272 1.59 13.19 22.39
C VAL A 272 1.78 14.66 22.01
N GLU A 273 1.60 15.54 22.99
CA GLU A 273 1.95 16.95 22.87
C GLU A 273 3.47 17.08 22.78
N MET A 274 4.03 17.08 21.56
CA MET A 274 5.45 17.35 21.37
C MET A 274 5.69 18.86 21.35
N LYS A 275 6.16 19.39 22.49
CA LYS A 275 6.89 20.67 22.54
C LYS A 275 8.09 20.55 21.58
N SER A 276 8.12 21.42 20.58
CA SER A 276 8.92 21.28 19.35
C SER A 276 10.37 20.82 19.59
N PRO A 277 10.71 19.56 19.29
CA PRO A 277 12.10 19.10 19.33
C PRO A 277 12.91 19.77 18.21
N VAL A 278 14.19 20.07 18.46
CA VAL A 278 15.13 20.48 17.41
C VAL A 278 15.54 19.24 16.61
N GLY A 279 15.58 19.35 15.27
CA GLY A 279 16.18 18.34 14.38
C GLY A 279 15.21 17.48 13.57
N ILE A 280 13.92 17.39 13.94
CA ILE A 280 12.88 16.77 13.11
C ILE A 280 11.70 17.72 13.05
N ALA A 281 11.33 18.20 11.86
CA ALA A 281 10.22 19.13 11.70
C ALA A 281 8.88 18.45 12.07
N PRO A 282 8.19 18.87 13.14
CA PRO A 282 6.85 18.36 13.41
C PRO A 282 5.89 18.95 12.37
N VAL A 283 4.97 18.14 11.88
CA VAL A 283 3.79 18.62 11.15
C VAL A 283 2.98 19.48 12.13
N LYS A 284 3.18 20.79 12.10
CA LYS A 284 2.54 21.74 13.04
C LYS A 284 1.03 21.74 12.80
N LEU A 285 0.27 21.45 13.85
CA LEU A 285 -1.20 21.32 13.76
C LEU A 285 -1.90 22.57 14.26
N ALA A 286 -1.49 23.06 15.43
CA ALA A 286 -1.89 24.32 16.05
C ALA A 286 -0.76 24.77 17.02
N PRO A 287 -0.81 25.99 17.60
CA PRO A 287 0.06 26.35 18.72
C PRO A 287 -0.06 25.32 19.85
N GLY A 288 1.07 24.82 20.37
CA GLY A 288 1.13 23.72 21.34
C GLY A 288 1.05 22.31 20.73
N TRP A 289 0.25 22.10 19.69
CA TRP A 289 -0.14 20.77 19.25
C TRP A 289 0.69 20.18 18.09
N SER A 290 1.34 19.06 18.41
CA SER A 290 1.81 18.04 17.47
C SER A 290 0.99 16.75 17.70
N VAL A 291 0.80 15.88 16.70
CA VAL A 291 0.24 14.54 16.93
C VAL A 291 1.07 13.47 16.23
N VAL A 292 1.56 12.53 17.03
CA VAL A 292 2.09 11.26 16.55
C VAL A 292 0.92 10.33 16.22
N VAL A 293 0.26 10.53 15.08
CA VAL A 293 -0.84 9.64 14.63
C VAL A 293 -0.25 8.29 14.25
N ARG A 294 -0.19 7.38 15.23
CA ARG A 294 0.11 5.97 14.98
C ARG A 294 -1.15 5.25 14.53
N ILE A 295 -1.46 5.37 13.23
CA ILE A 295 -2.22 4.30 12.57
C ILE A 295 -1.35 3.04 12.69
N LEU A 296 -1.91 1.94 13.18
CA LEU A 296 -1.24 0.65 13.19
C LEU A 296 -1.12 0.04 11.77
N HIS A 297 -0.93 0.82 10.69
CA HIS A 297 -0.58 0.43 9.29
C HIS A 297 0.04 1.63 8.48
N LEU A 298 0.85 1.37 7.42
CA LEU A 298 1.67 2.22 6.44
C LEU A 298 3.13 2.70 6.88
N GLN A 299 4.36 2.68 6.22
CA GLN A 299 5.10 2.25 4.93
C GLN A 299 6.70 2.14 5.19
N CYS A 300 7.77 1.49 4.57
CA CYS A 300 8.15 0.46 3.50
C CYS A 300 9.30 0.77 2.43
N GLY A 301 9.46 -0.01 1.30
CA GLY A 301 9.91 0.47 -0.07
C GLY A 301 10.67 -0.48 -1.08
N THR A 302 10.33 -0.55 -2.40
CA THR A 302 10.93 -1.48 -3.45
C THR A 302 10.54 -1.13 -4.96
N LEU A 303 11.23 -1.57 -6.06
CA LEU A 303 10.93 -1.37 -7.55
C LEU A 303 10.00 -2.43 -8.22
N VAL A 304 8.95 -2.11 -9.00
CA VAL A 304 7.78 -3.02 -9.17
C VAL A 304 7.61 -3.78 -10.50
N ILE A 305 7.25 -5.07 -10.42
CA ILE A 305 6.62 -5.86 -11.50
C ILE A 305 5.20 -6.31 -11.07
N ALA A 306 4.20 -6.19 -11.96
CA ALA A 306 2.87 -6.79 -11.74
C ALA A 306 2.23 -7.35 -13.03
N GLY A 307 1.67 -8.55 -12.93
CA GLY A 307 0.82 -9.14 -13.96
C GLY A 307 -0.53 -8.43 -14.03
N GLY A 308 -0.94 -8.03 -15.23
CA GLY A 308 -2.26 -7.46 -15.44
C GLY A 308 -3.34 -8.55 -15.42
N ASN A 309 -4.36 -8.37 -14.59
CA ASN A 309 -5.71 -8.94 -14.80
C ASN A 309 -6.71 -7.79 -15.02
#